data_AF-A0A934YFR3-F1
#
_entry.id   AF-A0A934YFR3-F1
#
_cell.length_a   1.000
_cell.length_b   1.000
_cell.length_c   1.000
_cell.angle_alpha   90.00
_cell.angle_beta   90.00
_cell.angle_gamma   90.00
#
_symmetry.space_group_name_H-M   'P 1'
#
loop_
_entity.id
_entity.type
_entity.pdbx_description
1 polymer ?
#
loop_
_entity_poly.entity_id
_entity_poly.type
_entity_poly.pdbx_seq_one_letter_code
_entity_poly.pdbx_strand_id
1 'polypeptide(L)'
;MLGALAGAITALAVACGGGDTPSADAAASGQSAEALFRAVEPSLVNRCGAKDGVCHVNGVYNGAPKWLAEPDRYASIKGFRGILPLTRDVDDSTLLTQAAHDGPSLAATPDLKAKVREWLQAELGPGKLPATAPFVVQAGANVIDLKDVDPALAGSTLEFVADVKGAILTLTTLRLHAATRVNVSVEAPFFVQMPRDARVKIDPKNAGFEGKLDVPAGVRRTFFGGELVLVNFNQDTRLKLAFTKVSTTPGKGPARDCTAFDLFQSSAIPAMKTFLDTVPDPQFDAGVPDGGTPTAACVSCHGGGEDQADAAAPGSLEFVATQALDLRRLDSDPRAACAQAKQWIDFADKEKSLLLTNPQGKGNELHPLKGVPSSHPVVEGIRKWVAAEQN
;
A
#
# COMPACT_ATOMS: atom_id res chain seq x y z
N MET A 1 -42.88 65.91 -11.81
CA MET A 1 -41.58 65.21 -11.67
C MET A 1 -41.25 64.58 -13.01
N LEU A 2 -40.17 65.03 -13.64
CA LEU A 2 -39.46 64.33 -14.71
C LEU A 2 -38.11 63.88 -14.11
N GLY A 3 -37.36 62.92 -14.61
CA GLY A 3 -37.43 62.19 -15.88
C GLY A 3 -36.00 62.06 -16.40
N ALA A 4 -35.48 60.83 -16.54
CA ALA A 4 -34.06 60.60 -16.72
C ALA A 4 -33.56 61.00 -18.13
N LEU A 5 -32.29 61.41 -18.21
CA LEU A 5 -31.61 61.78 -19.45
C LEU A 5 -30.26 61.05 -19.50
N ALA A 6 -30.00 60.33 -20.60
CA ALA A 6 -28.77 59.58 -20.80
C ALA A 6 -27.69 60.45 -21.47
N GLY A 7 -26.43 60.26 -21.08
CA GLY A 7 -25.26 60.83 -21.76
C GLY A 7 -24.49 59.75 -22.51
N ALA A 8 -24.15 60.01 -23.76
CA ALA A 8 -23.36 59.11 -24.61
C ALA A 8 -22.08 59.80 -25.09
N ILE A 9 -20.96 59.08 -25.14
CA ILE A 9 -19.69 59.47 -25.76
C ILE A 9 -19.12 58.23 -26.48
N THR A 10 -18.48 58.41 -27.64
CA THR A 10 -17.97 57.33 -28.51
C THR A 10 -16.79 57.84 -29.36
N ALA A 11 -15.91 56.94 -29.82
CA ALA A 11 -14.70 57.16 -30.65
C ALA A 11 -13.50 57.82 -29.89
N LEU A 12 -12.35 57.15 -29.73
CA LEU A 12 -11.24 56.86 -30.69
C LEU A 12 -10.41 58.12 -31.02
N ALA A 13 -9.06 58.12 -31.00
CA ALA A 13 -8.04 57.10 -30.68
C ALA A 13 -6.80 57.81 -30.01
N VAL A 14 -5.53 57.38 -29.94
CA VAL A 14 -4.62 56.44 -30.67
C VAL A 14 -3.62 55.79 -29.67
N ALA A 15 -2.81 54.83 -30.11
CA ALA A 15 -1.86 54.00 -29.35
C ALA A 15 -0.52 54.65 -28.92
N CYS A 16 0.11 54.11 -27.86
CA CYS A 16 1.39 53.35 -27.93
C CYS A 16 2.05 53.16 -26.53
N GLY A 17 2.45 51.92 -26.20
CA GLY A 17 3.22 51.58 -25.00
C GLY A 17 2.97 50.14 -24.53
N GLY A 18 3.99 49.28 -24.54
CA GLY A 18 3.86 47.86 -24.20
C GLY A 18 4.07 47.54 -22.72
N GLY A 19 3.50 46.42 -22.25
CA GLY A 19 3.60 46.00 -20.85
C GLY A 19 2.99 44.63 -20.53
N ASP A 20 2.94 43.70 -21.48
CA ASP A 20 2.34 42.37 -21.26
C ASP A 20 3.19 41.52 -20.30
N THR A 21 2.70 41.37 -19.06
CA THR A 21 3.22 40.43 -18.07
C THR A 21 2.84 39.00 -18.44
N PRO A 22 3.80 38.08 -18.68
CA PRO A 22 3.48 36.66 -18.80
C PRO A 22 3.09 36.09 -17.43
N SER A 23 1.89 35.51 -17.32
CA SER A 23 1.56 34.65 -16.18
C SER A 23 2.51 33.46 -16.13
N ALA A 24 2.97 33.12 -14.92
CA ALA A 24 3.94 32.04 -14.71
C ALA A 24 3.27 30.65 -14.67
N ASP A 25 2.75 30.20 -15.82
CA ASP A 25 2.21 28.85 -16.01
C ASP A 25 2.68 28.21 -17.33
N ALA A 26 2.88 26.88 -17.30
CA ALA A 26 3.10 26.03 -18.47
C ALA A 26 4.33 26.32 -19.39
N ALA A 27 5.50 26.61 -18.82
CA ALA A 27 6.79 26.52 -19.53
C ALA A 27 7.48 25.16 -19.29
N ALA A 28 6.95 24.07 -19.85
CA ALA A 28 7.65 22.79 -19.87
C ALA A 28 8.91 22.91 -20.75
N SER A 29 10.09 22.65 -20.18
CA SER A 29 11.37 22.71 -20.89
C SER A 29 11.41 21.64 -22.00
N GLY A 30 11.34 22.07 -23.26
CA GLY A 30 11.34 21.20 -24.45
C GLY A 30 12.67 20.50 -24.75
N GLN A 31 13.44 20.14 -23.72
CA GLN A 31 14.67 19.36 -23.83
C GLN A 31 14.34 17.87 -23.91
N SER A 32 15.12 17.11 -24.67
CA SER A 32 14.99 15.65 -24.67
C SER A 32 15.47 15.06 -23.35
N ALA A 33 14.97 13.87 -23.00
CA ALA A 33 15.48 13.12 -21.85
C ALA A 33 17.01 12.88 -21.95
N GLU A 34 17.55 12.70 -23.16
CA GLU A 34 18.99 12.63 -23.35
C GLU A 34 19.71 13.94 -23.01
N ALA A 35 19.20 15.11 -23.43
CA ALA A 35 19.81 16.39 -23.08
C ALA A 35 19.86 16.61 -21.55
N LEU A 36 18.79 16.22 -20.85
CA LEU A 36 18.73 16.23 -19.38
C LEU A 36 19.74 15.25 -18.77
N PHE A 37 19.92 14.05 -19.34
CA PHE A 37 20.96 13.12 -18.92
C PHE A 37 22.37 13.68 -19.13
N ARG A 38 22.70 14.19 -20.32
CA ARG A 38 24.04 14.73 -20.63
C ARG A 38 24.39 15.93 -19.73
N ALA A 39 23.40 16.68 -19.25
CA ALA A 39 23.59 17.75 -18.27
C ALA A 39 23.96 17.23 -16.86
N VAL A 40 23.56 16.01 -16.47
CA VAL A 40 23.94 15.38 -15.19
C VAL A 40 25.09 14.37 -15.30
N GLU A 41 25.37 13.84 -16.50
CA GLU A 41 26.40 12.81 -16.76
C GLU A 41 27.76 13.15 -16.13
N PRO A 42 28.36 14.35 -16.28
CA PRO A 42 29.66 14.67 -15.67
C PRO A 42 29.62 14.61 -14.14
N SER A 43 28.50 14.99 -13.53
CA SER A 43 28.33 14.93 -12.07
C SER A 43 28.12 13.50 -11.56
N LEU A 44 27.40 12.66 -12.32
CA LEU A 44 27.24 11.24 -12.05
C LEU A 44 28.58 10.49 -12.20
N VAL A 45 29.34 10.75 -13.28
CA VAL A 45 30.66 10.12 -13.49
C VAL A 45 31.64 10.52 -12.39
N ASN A 46 31.74 11.81 -12.04
CA ASN A 46 32.64 12.28 -10.99
C ASN A 46 32.31 11.68 -9.60
N ARG A 47 31.02 11.53 -9.25
CA ARG A 47 30.60 11.05 -7.92
C ARG A 47 30.47 9.53 -7.83
N CYS A 48 29.93 8.88 -8.86
CA CYS A 48 29.56 7.47 -8.86
C CYS A 48 30.51 6.60 -9.69
N GLY A 49 31.26 7.18 -10.64
CA GLY A 49 32.38 6.50 -11.29
C GLY A 49 33.60 6.34 -10.40
N ALA A 50 33.81 7.29 -9.46
CA ALA A 50 35.04 7.44 -8.67
C ALA A 50 36.29 7.67 -9.54
N LYS A 51 37.46 7.81 -8.90
CA LYS A 51 38.74 8.03 -9.61
C LYS A 51 38.98 6.90 -10.62
N ASP A 52 39.43 7.25 -11.83
CA ASP A 52 39.74 6.32 -12.91
C ASP A 52 38.55 5.39 -13.29
N GLY A 53 37.32 5.80 -12.94
CA GLY A 53 36.08 5.10 -13.25
C GLY A 53 35.84 3.79 -12.47
N VAL A 54 36.65 3.48 -11.45
CA VAL A 54 36.70 2.14 -10.82
C VAL A 54 35.38 1.61 -10.26
N CYS A 55 34.45 2.49 -9.87
CA CYS A 55 33.13 2.13 -9.38
C CYS A 55 32.16 1.92 -10.56
N HIS A 56 31.20 2.82 -10.81
CA HIS A 56 30.06 2.49 -11.70
C HIS A 56 30.31 2.62 -13.22
N VAL A 57 31.50 3.05 -13.64
CA VAL A 57 31.93 3.02 -15.05
C VAL A 57 32.58 1.67 -15.38
N ASN A 58 33.65 1.31 -14.65
CA ASN A 58 34.49 0.15 -14.93
C ASN A 58 34.16 -1.08 -14.08
N GLY A 59 33.40 -0.94 -12.99
CA GLY A 59 32.86 -2.05 -12.19
C GLY A 59 33.91 -2.98 -11.58
N VAL A 60 35.09 -2.44 -11.23
CA VAL A 60 36.22 -3.22 -10.72
C VAL A 60 36.38 -3.14 -9.20
N TYR A 61 35.92 -2.05 -8.58
CA TYR A 61 35.95 -1.91 -7.12
C TYR A 61 34.77 -2.64 -6.47
N ASN A 62 35.03 -3.53 -5.50
CA ASN A 62 34.06 -4.27 -4.68
C ASN A 62 32.85 -4.87 -5.44
N GLY A 63 33.05 -5.28 -6.71
CA GLY A 63 31.98 -5.83 -7.56
C GLY A 63 30.91 -4.81 -7.98
N ALA A 64 31.24 -3.51 -7.98
CA ALA A 64 30.30 -2.44 -8.28
C ALA A 64 29.59 -2.63 -9.65
N PRO A 65 28.25 -2.52 -9.72
CA PRO A 65 27.53 -2.67 -10.97
C PRO A 65 27.90 -1.59 -12.00
N LYS A 66 28.06 -1.99 -13.26
CA LYS A 66 28.29 -1.11 -14.40
C LYS A 66 26.98 -0.50 -14.88
N TRP A 67 26.79 0.80 -14.63
CA TRP A 67 25.64 1.58 -15.12
C TRP A 67 26.03 2.95 -15.69
N LEU A 68 27.32 3.28 -15.73
CA LEU A 68 27.90 4.42 -16.43
C LEU A 68 28.97 3.95 -17.43
N ALA A 69 28.76 2.81 -18.08
CA ALA A 69 29.75 2.20 -18.96
C ALA A 69 29.88 2.95 -20.30
N GLU A 70 31.11 3.02 -20.81
CA GLU A 70 31.41 3.47 -22.18
C GLU A 70 31.07 2.36 -23.21
N PRO A 71 30.86 2.67 -24.50
CA PRO A 71 31.01 3.98 -25.15
C PRO A 71 29.74 4.86 -25.13
N ASP A 72 28.65 4.41 -24.53
CA ASP A 72 27.50 5.28 -24.26
C ASP A 72 26.88 5.03 -22.88
N ARG A 73 27.14 5.97 -21.98
CA ARG A 73 26.57 5.97 -20.63
C ARG A 73 25.05 6.12 -20.62
N TYR A 74 24.46 6.74 -21.63
CA TYR A 74 23.01 6.96 -21.72
C TYR A 74 22.27 5.64 -21.99
N ALA A 75 22.72 4.86 -22.97
CA ALA A 75 22.28 3.48 -23.15
C ALA A 75 22.61 2.61 -21.92
N SER A 76 23.82 2.73 -21.36
CA SER A 76 24.23 1.92 -20.19
C SER A 76 23.37 2.16 -18.95
N ILE A 77 22.99 3.40 -18.64
CA ILE A 77 22.22 3.72 -17.44
C ILE A 77 20.75 3.32 -17.60
N LYS A 78 20.18 3.52 -18.79
CA LYS A 78 18.80 3.15 -19.11
C LYS A 78 18.59 1.64 -19.17
N GLY A 79 19.60 0.90 -19.62
CA GLY A 79 19.62 -0.56 -19.60
C GLY A 79 19.81 -1.18 -18.21
N PHE A 80 20.20 -0.41 -17.19
CA PHE A 80 20.44 -0.96 -15.86
C PHE A 80 19.14 -1.17 -15.08
N ARG A 81 18.92 -2.40 -14.62
CA ARG A 81 17.71 -2.85 -13.93
C ARG A 81 17.35 -1.93 -12.75
N GLY A 82 16.16 -1.33 -12.82
CA GLY A 82 15.56 -0.55 -11.74
C GLY A 82 15.87 0.95 -11.77
N ILE A 83 16.77 1.43 -12.63
CA ILE A 83 16.97 2.90 -12.79
C ILE A 83 15.76 3.50 -13.50
N LEU A 84 15.27 2.86 -14.56
CA LEU A 84 13.93 3.06 -15.10
C LEU A 84 12.99 1.99 -14.50
N PRO A 85 12.21 2.30 -13.45
CA PRO A 85 11.32 1.35 -12.80
C PRO A 85 10.11 0.99 -13.67
N LEU A 86 9.74 -0.30 -13.69
CA LEU A 86 8.63 -0.82 -14.50
C LEU A 86 7.26 -0.30 -14.07
N THR A 87 7.13 0.23 -12.85
CA THR A 87 5.94 0.95 -12.36
C THR A 87 5.75 2.31 -13.05
N ARG A 88 6.74 2.80 -13.80
CA ARG A 88 6.82 4.17 -14.35
C ARG A 88 6.71 5.26 -13.28
N ASP A 89 6.92 4.90 -12.02
CA ASP A 89 6.99 5.83 -10.90
C ASP A 89 8.44 6.19 -10.61
N VAL A 90 8.83 7.44 -10.86
CA VAL A 90 10.22 7.89 -10.68
C VAL A 90 10.76 7.63 -9.27
N ASP A 91 9.90 7.68 -8.25
CA ASP A 91 10.32 7.51 -6.86
C ASP A 91 10.60 6.04 -6.49
N ASP A 92 10.22 5.08 -7.34
CA ASP A 92 10.63 3.66 -7.22
C ASP A 92 12.03 3.41 -7.84
N SER A 93 12.69 4.42 -8.40
CA SER A 93 13.99 4.26 -9.09
C SER A 93 15.12 3.89 -8.12
N THR A 94 15.86 2.82 -8.43
CA THR A 94 17.03 2.36 -7.65
C THR A 94 18.18 3.37 -7.62
N LEU A 95 18.15 4.39 -8.48
CA LEU A 95 19.09 5.52 -8.49
C LEU A 95 18.68 6.62 -7.49
N LEU A 96 17.39 6.79 -7.21
CA LEU A 96 16.89 7.73 -6.21
C LEU A 96 16.77 7.09 -4.81
N THR A 97 16.57 5.77 -4.75
CA THR A 97 16.47 4.96 -3.52
C THR A 97 17.77 4.18 -3.25
N GLN A 98 18.93 4.81 -3.38
CA GLN A 98 20.22 4.14 -3.16
C GLN A 98 20.39 3.67 -1.70
N ALA A 99 20.71 2.39 -1.52
CA ALA A 99 21.23 1.85 -0.27
C ALA A 99 22.56 2.53 0.12
N ALA A 100 22.93 2.46 1.40
CA ALA A 100 24.30 2.73 1.83
C ALA A 100 25.30 1.81 1.09
N HIS A 101 26.43 2.36 0.65
CA HIS A 101 27.49 1.66 -0.07
C HIS A 101 28.79 2.48 -0.05
N ASP A 102 29.89 1.91 -0.54
CA ASP A 102 31.17 2.59 -0.71
C ASP A 102 31.09 3.69 -1.79
N GLY A 103 30.60 4.87 -1.42
CA GLY A 103 30.47 6.01 -2.32
C GLY A 103 29.50 7.09 -1.82
N PRO A 104 29.52 8.29 -2.43
CA PRO A 104 28.58 9.35 -2.09
C PRO A 104 27.17 9.02 -2.62
N SER A 105 26.21 8.79 -1.70
CA SER A 105 24.79 8.69 -2.05
C SER A 105 24.27 10.00 -2.66
N LEU A 106 23.41 9.90 -3.68
CA LEU A 106 22.69 11.03 -4.26
C LEU A 106 21.81 11.76 -3.23
N ALA A 107 21.41 11.09 -2.14
CA ALA A 107 20.70 11.73 -1.03
C ALA A 107 21.54 12.84 -0.35
N ALA A 108 22.87 12.73 -0.36
CA ALA A 108 23.79 13.76 0.14
C ALA A 108 24.02 14.92 -0.86
N THR A 109 23.34 14.92 -2.01
CA THR A 109 23.46 15.95 -3.06
C THR A 109 22.09 16.35 -3.60
N PRO A 110 21.30 17.16 -2.86
CA PRO A 110 19.92 17.48 -3.21
C PRO A 110 19.74 18.00 -4.65
N ASP A 111 20.54 18.96 -5.09
CA ASP A 111 20.44 19.57 -6.43
C ASP A 111 20.68 18.56 -7.57
N LEU A 112 21.63 17.63 -7.37
CA LEU A 112 21.90 16.58 -8.33
C LEU A 112 20.78 15.53 -8.31
N LYS A 113 20.25 15.18 -7.12
CA LYS A 113 19.11 14.27 -6.98
C LYS A 113 17.84 14.85 -7.60
N ALA A 114 17.65 16.17 -7.56
CA ALA A 114 16.57 16.87 -8.24
C ALA A 114 16.69 16.76 -9.77
N LYS A 115 17.85 17.12 -10.35
CA LYS A 115 18.10 17.02 -11.79
C LYS A 115 18.08 15.58 -12.32
N VAL A 116 18.53 14.61 -11.51
CA VAL A 116 18.39 13.18 -11.84
C VAL A 116 16.94 12.75 -11.81
N ARG A 117 16.10 13.24 -10.87
CA ARG A 117 14.65 12.99 -10.89
C ARG A 117 13.99 13.62 -12.13
N GLU A 118 14.36 14.85 -12.50
CA GLU A 118 13.87 15.54 -13.70
C GLU A 118 14.16 14.73 -14.99
N TRP A 119 15.41 14.28 -15.16
CA TRP A 119 15.78 13.37 -16.24
C TRP A 119 14.94 12.08 -16.22
N LEU A 120 14.84 11.40 -15.08
CA LEU A 120 14.08 10.15 -14.96
C LEU A 120 12.57 10.35 -15.21
N GLN A 121 12.00 11.50 -14.87
CA GLN A 121 10.62 11.85 -15.22
C GLN A 121 10.43 12.00 -16.74
N ALA A 122 11.39 12.61 -17.43
CA ALA A 122 11.39 12.73 -18.89
C ALA A 122 11.55 11.37 -19.60
N GLU A 123 12.31 10.43 -19.01
CA GLU A 123 12.45 9.06 -19.52
C GLU A 123 11.18 8.21 -19.35
N LEU A 124 10.59 8.25 -18.16
CA LEU A 124 9.42 7.41 -17.84
C LEU A 124 8.16 7.95 -18.52
N GLY A 125 8.08 9.26 -18.77
CA GLY A 125 6.96 9.93 -19.42
C GLY A 125 5.67 9.95 -18.57
N PRO A 126 4.56 10.44 -19.14
CA PRO A 126 3.29 10.52 -18.41
C PRO A 126 2.66 9.14 -18.19
N GLY A 127 2.05 8.96 -17.02
CA GLY A 127 1.30 7.75 -16.63
C GLY A 127 2.15 6.73 -15.85
N LYS A 128 2.18 6.88 -14.52
CA LYS A 128 2.52 5.78 -13.61
C LYS A 128 1.57 4.60 -13.86
N LEU A 129 2.02 3.37 -13.65
CA LEU A 129 1.10 2.23 -13.59
C LEU A 129 0.13 2.40 -12.39
N PRO A 130 -1.14 1.95 -12.50
CA PRO A 130 -2.04 1.87 -11.36
C PRO A 130 -1.38 1.04 -10.25
N ALA A 131 -1.28 1.60 -9.05
CA ALA A 131 -0.61 0.96 -7.92
C ALA A 131 -1.17 1.44 -6.58
N THR A 132 -1.07 0.61 -5.55
CA THR A 132 -1.43 1.01 -4.18
C THR A 132 -0.45 2.05 -3.64
N ALA A 133 -0.84 2.80 -2.60
CA ALA A 133 0.15 3.37 -1.71
C ALA A 133 1.05 2.25 -1.12
N PRO A 134 2.31 2.50 -0.75
CA PRO A 134 3.15 1.48 -0.12
C PRO A 134 2.67 1.18 1.31
N PHE A 135 2.42 -0.08 1.63
CA PHE A 135 1.91 -0.54 2.93
C PHE A 135 2.94 -1.40 3.68
N VAL A 136 2.85 -1.43 5.01
CA VAL A 136 3.59 -2.40 5.84
C VAL A 136 2.81 -3.71 5.84
N VAL A 137 3.49 -4.86 5.72
CA VAL A 137 2.85 -6.17 5.87
C VAL A 137 2.86 -6.58 7.34
N GLN A 138 1.69 -6.85 7.90
CA GLN A 138 1.56 -7.42 9.25
C GLN A 138 1.69 -8.95 9.19
N ALA A 139 2.20 -9.59 10.24
CA ALA A 139 2.15 -11.05 10.35
C ALA A 139 0.67 -11.48 10.53
N GLY A 140 0.26 -12.57 9.87
CA GLY A 140 -1.13 -12.99 9.84
C GLY A 140 -1.98 -12.28 8.79
N ALA A 141 -3.26 -12.04 9.08
CA ALA A 141 -4.21 -11.50 8.11
C ALA A 141 -3.95 -10.02 7.74
N ASN A 142 -4.09 -9.69 6.46
CA ASN A 142 -3.92 -8.34 5.89
C ASN A 142 -5.05 -8.04 4.89
N VAL A 143 -5.48 -6.77 4.84
CA VAL A 143 -6.43 -6.24 3.86
C VAL A 143 -5.93 -4.89 3.34
N ILE A 144 -5.71 -4.81 2.03
CA ILE A 144 -5.23 -3.62 1.34
C ILE A 144 -6.37 -3.04 0.50
N ASP A 145 -6.78 -1.81 0.80
CA ASP A 145 -7.78 -1.04 0.03
C ASP A 145 -7.20 -0.64 -1.33
N LEU A 146 -7.95 -0.88 -2.40
CA LEU A 146 -7.51 -0.63 -3.77
C LEU A 146 -7.90 0.77 -4.30
N LYS A 147 -8.54 1.64 -3.49
CA LYS A 147 -8.91 3.01 -3.89
C LYS A 147 -7.75 3.85 -4.44
N ASP A 148 -6.53 3.60 -3.98
CA ASP A 148 -5.33 4.35 -4.38
C ASP A 148 -4.83 3.94 -5.78
N VAL A 149 -5.24 2.75 -6.23
CA VAL A 149 -4.95 2.20 -7.57
C VAL A 149 -5.84 2.88 -8.61
N ASP A 150 -7.12 3.04 -8.29
CA ASP A 150 -8.15 3.73 -9.08
C ASP A 150 -9.29 4.10 -8.09
N PRO A 151 -9.74 5.38 -8.00
CA PRO A 151 -10.87 5.75 -7.15
C PRO A 151 -12.17 4.97 -7.41
N ALA A 152 -12.36 4.43 -8.63
CA ALA A 152 -13.49 3.57 -8.96
C ALA A 152 -13.44 2.19 -8.25
N LEU A 153 -12.30 1.81 -7.68
CA LEU A 153 -12.14 0.60 -6.88
C LEU A 153 -12.47 0.77 -5.39
N ALA A 154 -12.86 1.96 -4.92
CA ALA A 154 -13.10 2.20 -3.49
C ALA A 154 -13.99 1.14 -2.81
N GLY A 155 -13.47 0.53 -1.74
CA GLY A 155 -14.12 -0.60 -1.04
C GLY A 155 -13.89 -1.98 -1.69
N SER A 156 -13.09 -2.06 -2.75
CA SER A 156 -12.50 -3.30 -3.26
C SER A 156 -11.15 -3.51 -2.58
N THR A 157 -10.81 -4.76 -2.28
CA THR A 157 -9.66 -5.09 -1.44
C THR A 157 -8.83 -6.23 -2.02
N LEU A 158 -7.54 -6.24 -1.72
CA LEU A 158 -6.71 -7.44 -1.71
C LEU A 158 -6.64 -7.96 -0.27
N GLU A 159 -6.93 -9.25 -0.08
CA GLU A 159 -6.96 -9.95 1.21
C GLU A 159 -5.93 -11.09 1.20
N PHE A 160 -5.15 -11.27 2.27
CA PHE A 160 -4.18 -12.38 2.39
C PHE A 160 -3.78 -12.68 3.84
N VAL A 161 -3.08 -13.79 4.04
CA VAL A 161 -2.37 -14.14 5.29
C VAL A 161 -0.87 -14.21 5.01
N ALA A 162 -0.08 -13.47 5.77
CA ALA A 162 1.37 -13.33 5.62
C ALA A 162 2.15 -14.06 6.74
N ASP A 163 3.17 -14.82 6.35
CA ASP A 163 4.09 -15.53 7.23
C ASP A 163 5.53 -15.10 6.92
N VAL A 164 6.30 -14.70 7.94
CA VAL A 164 7.67 -14.17 7.79
C VAL A 164 8.66 -15.08 8.50
N LYS A 165 9.47 -15.80 7.72
CA LYS A 165 10.47 -16.77 8.21
C LYS A 165 11.85 -16.38 7.73
N GLY A 166 12.59 -15.69 8.60
CA GLY A 166 13.88 -15.08 8.26
C GLY A 166 13.71 -14.05 7.14
N ALA A 167 14.46 -14.21 6.05
CA ALA A 167 14.41 -13.31 4.90
C ALA A 167 13.35 -13.70 3.83
N ILE A 168 12.34 -14.50 4.21
CA ILE A 168 11.27 -14.96 3.33
C ILE A 168 9.91 -14.49 3.88
N LEU A 169 9.12 -13.82 3.03
CA LEU A 169 7.71 -13.51 3.27
C LEU A 169 6.85 -14.39 2.36
N THR A 170 5.99 -15.21 2.95
CA THR A 170 5.01 -16.03 2.23
C THR A 170 3.63 -15.41 2.38
N LEU A 171 2.99 -15.05 1.28
CA LEU A 171 1.59 -14.63 1.23
C LEU A 171 0.75 -15.84 0.82
N THR A 172 -0.26 -16.18 1.61
CA THR A 172 -1.20 -17.29 1.36
C THR A 172 -2.64 -16.78 1.38
N THR A 173 -3.58 -17.58 0.88
CA THR A 173 -5.02 -17.22 0.79
C THR A 173 -5.31 -15.92 0.03
N LEU A 174 -4.36 -15.49 -0.82
CA LEU A 174 -4.36 -14.24 -1.57
C LEU A 174 -5.61 -14.15 -2.45
N ARG A 175 -6.46 -13.13 -2.22
CA ARG A 175 -7.80 -12.97 -2.82
C ARG A 175 -8.04 -11.51 -3.20
N LEU A 176 -8.70 -11.27 -4.33
CA LEU A 176 -9.27 -9.96 -4.64
C LEU A 176 -10.79 -10.00 -4.45
N HIS A 177 -11.30 -8.98 -3.78
CA HIS A 177 -12.71 -8.78 -3.48
C HIS A 177 -13.19 -7.49 -4.13
N ALA A 178 -14.08 -7.58 -5.11
CA ALA A 178 -14.65 -6.39 -5.75
C ALA A 178 -15.72 -5.74 -4.86
N ALA A 179 -15.80 -4.40 -4.87
CA ALA A 179 -16.89 -3.67 -4.26
C ALA A 179 -18.26 -4.01 -4.92
N THR A 180 -19.36 -3.79 -4.20
CA THR A 180 -20.71 -4.26 -4.59
C THR A 180 -21.31 -3.59 -5.83
N ARG A 181 -20.66 -2.54 -6.37
CA ARG A 181 -21.14 -1.74 -7.51
C ARG A 181 -20.22 -1.76 -8.75
N VAL A 182 -19.08 -2.43 -8.69
CA VAL A 182 -18.11 -2.49 -9.81
C VAL A 182 -17.61 -3.91 -10.03
N ASN A 183 -17.59 -4.37 -11.28
CA ASN A 183 -16.79 -5.52 -11.66
C ASN A 183 -15.36 -5.05 -11.91
N VAL A 184 -14.38 -5.82 -11.44
CA VAL A 184 -12.96 -5.46 -11.45
C VAL A 184 -12.20 -6.40 -12.39
N SER A 185 -11.44 -5.82 -13.30
CA SER A 185 -10.54 -6.53 -14.22
C SER A 185 -9.11 -6.06 -13.98
N VAL A 186 -8.22 -6.97 -13.58
CA VAL A 186 -6.79 -6.69 -13.35
C VAL A 186 -5.91 -7.55 -14.24
N GLU A 187 -4.79 -6.99 -14.70
CA GLU A 187 -3.87 -7.63 -15.66
C GLU A 187 -2.42 -7.50 -15.19
N ALA A 188 -1.69 -8.62 -15.25
CA ALA A 188 -0.29 -8.79 -14.85
C ALA A 188 0.16 -7.95 -13.62
N PRO A 189 -0.42 -8.19 -12.42
CA PRO A 189 0.00 -7.49 -11.22
C PRO A 189 1.35 -7.99 -10.67
N PHE A 190 2.10 -7.09 -10.03
CA PHE A 190 3.35 -7.42 -9.35
C PHE A 190 3.57 -6.59 -8.09
N PHE A 191 4.19 -7.21 -7.10
CA PHE A 191 4.64 -6.56 -5.89
C PHE A 191 6.03 -5.95 -6.09
N VAL A 192 6.19 -4.74 -5.57
CA VAL A 192 7.44 -4.03 -5.42
C VAL A 192 7.81 -4.05 -3.95
N GLN A 193 9.01 -4.54 -3.63
CA GLN A 193 9.56 -4.42 -2.27
C GLN A 193 10.23 -3.06 -2.12
N MET A 194 9.88 -2.31 -1.08
CA MET A 194 10.43 -0.99 -0.75
C MET A 194 11.07 -1.05 0.65
N PRO A 195 12.33 -1.51 0.76
CA PRO A 195 13.06 -1.50 2.03
C PRO A 195 13.27 -0.08 2.54
N ARG A 196 13.41 0.09 3.85
CA ARG A 196 13.64 1.41 4.46
C ARG A 196 14.97 2.02 4.00
N ASP A 197 16.06 1.26 4.16
CA ASP A 197 17.44 1.73 3.98
C ASP A 197 18.17 1.04 2.81
N ALA A 198 17.41 0.44 1.87
CA ALA A 198 17.97 -0.26 0.71
C ALA A 198 17.18 -0.03 -0.60
N ARG A 199 17.76 -0.48 -1.72
CA ARG A 199 17.23 -0.29 -3.08
C ARG A 199 15.85 -0.93 -3.22
N VAL A 200 14.89 -0.19 -3.79
CA VAL A 200 13.58 -0.71 -4.19
C VAL A 200 13.77 -1.88 -5.16
N LYS A 201 13.10 -3.00 -4.90
CA LYS A 201 13.22 -4.23 -5.70
C LYS A 201 11.96 -4.42 -6.52
N ILE A 202 12.11 -4.28 -7.84
CA ILE A 202 11.06 -4.54 -8.82
C ILE A 202 11.43 -5.82 -9.57
N ASP A 203 10.57 -6.83 -9.50
CA ASP A 203 10.79 -8.12 -10.19
C ASP A 203 9.46 -8.80 -10.59
N PRO A 204 8.80 -8.40 -11.69
CA PRO A 204 7.53 -9.00 -12.08
C PRO A 204 7.62 -10.49 -12.43
N LYS A 205 8.83 -11.06 -12.60
CA LYS A 205 9.04 -12.49 -12.85
C LYS A 205 9.05 -13.33 -11.56
N ASN A 206 9.51 -12.75 -10.46
CA ASN A 206 9.66 -13.44 -9.16
C ASN A 206 8.66 -12.94 -8.09
N ALA A 207 8.05 -11.78 -8.30
CA ALA A 207 7.14 -11.09 -7.40
C ALA A 207 5.81 -10.69 -8.08
N GLY A 208 5.50 -11.26 -9.25
CA GLY A 208 4.32 -10.94 -10.04
C GLY A 208 3.60 -12.16 -10.61
N PHE A 209 2.47 -11.89 -11.24
CA PHE A 209 1.59 -12.89 -11.85
C PHE A 209 1.37 -12.57 -13.32
N GLU A 210 1.16 -13.61 -14.13
CA GLU A 210 0.85 -13.46 -15.56
C GLU A 210 -0.64 -13.60 -15.85
N GLY A 211 -1.10 -12.96 -16.93
CA GLY A 211 -2.49 -13.04 -17.39
C GLY A 211 -3.45 -12.05 -16.73
N LYS A 212 -4.74 -12.38 -16.76
CA LYS A 212 -5.86 -11.50 -16.41
C LYS A 212 -6.80 -12.17 -15.40
N LEU A 213 -7.30 -11.40 -14.44
CA LEU A 213 -8.31 -11.84 -13.47
C LEU A 213 -9.53 -10.91 -13.51
N ASP A 214 -10.71 -11.50 -13.75
CA ASP A 214 -12.02 -10.83 -13.68
C ASP A 214 -12.75 -11.21 -12.38
N VAL A 215 -13.17 -10.20 -11.62
CA VAL A 215 -13.89 -10.34 -10.35
C VAL A 215 -15.22 -9.60 -10.42
N PRO A 216 -16.37 -10.30 -10.46
CA PRO A 216 -17.69 -9.67 -10.47
C PRO A 216 -17.95 -8.85 -9.21
N ALA A 217 -18.81 -7.83 -9.31
CA ALA A 217 -19.15 -6.94 -8.20
C ALA A 217 -19.60 -7.71 -6.94
N GLY A 218 -19.04 -7.34 -5.78
CA GLY A 218 -19.33 -7.98 -4.49
C GLY A 218 -18.85 -9.44 -4.34
N VAL A 219 -18.08 -9.97 -5.30
CA VAL A 219 -17.56 -11.35 -5.28
C VAL A 219 -16.09 -11.36 -4.90
N ARG A 220 -15.66 -12.45 -4.26
CA ARG A 220 -14.25 -12.81 -4.05
C ARG A 220 -13.76 -13.79 -5.11
N ARG A 221 -12.54 -13.58 -5.58
CA ARG A 221 -11.79 -14.58 -6.34
C ARG A 221 -10.41 -14.77 -5.71
N THR A 222 -9.91 -15.99 -5.74
CA THR A 222 -8.49 -16.27 -5.53
C THR A 222 -7.67 -15.41 -6.49
N PHE A 223 -6.69 -14.70 -5.97
CA PHE A 223 -5.83 -13.83 -6.74
C PHE A 223 -4.76 -14.70 -7.41
N PHE A 224 -5.01 -15.05 -8.67
CA PHE A 224 -4.20 -15.99 -9.44
C PHE A 224 -4.05 -17.32 -8.67
N GLY A 225 -2.83 -17.77 -8.37
CA GLY A 225 -2.60 -19.02 -7.63
C GLY A 225 -3.04 -18.99 -6.15
N GLY A 226 -3.31 -17.80 -5.58
CA GLY A 226 -3.66 -17.65 -4.16
C GLY A 226 -2.47 -17.64 -3.20
N GLU A 227 -1.25 -17.69 -3.73
CA GLU A 227 0.00 -17.73 -2.97
C GLU A 227 1.09 -16.88 -3.68
N LEU A 228 2.02 -16.32 -2.91
CA LEU A 228 3.25 -15.69 -3.41
C LEU A 228 4.39 -15.79 -2.38
N VAL A 229 5.59 -16.17 -2.81
CA VAL A 229 6.79 -16.19 -1.96
C VAL A 229 7.74 -15.07 -2.36
N LEU A 230 7.99 -14.13 -1.44
CA LEU A 230 8.90 -13.01 -1.62
C LEU A 230 10.20 -13.24 -0.84
N VAL A 231 11.28 -13.48 -1.56
CA VAL A 231 12.63 -13.68 -1.00
C VAL A 231 13.37 -12.36 -0.78
N ASN A 232 14.35 -12.40 0.15
CA ASN A 232 15.12 -11.25 0.62
C ASN A 232 14.25 -10.14 1.25
N PHE A 233 13.12 -10.51 1.86
CA PHE A 233 12.27 -9.60 2.62
C PHE A 233 12.90 -9.25 3.98
N ASN A 234 12.55 -8.09 4.53
CA ASN A 234 12.88 -7.68 5.90
C ASN A 234 11.63 -7.02 6.50
N GLN A 235 11.44 -7.06 7.83
CA GLN A 235 10.21 -6.56 8.46
C GLN A 235 10.01 -5.03 8.31
N ASP A 236 11.08 -4.29 8.01
CA ASP A 236 11.04 -2.85 7.67
C ASP A 236 10.51 -2.56 6.24
N THR A 237 10.35 -3.59 5.43
CA THR A 237 10.13 -3.47 3.99
C THR A 237 8.65 -3.30 3.69
N ARG A 238 8.28 -2.10 3.21
CA ARG A 238 6.94 -1.85 2.70
C ARG A 238 6.75 -2.56 1.36
N LEU A 239 5.54 -3.03 1.08
CA LEU A 239 5.16 -3.51 -0.24
C LEU A 239 4.31 -2.47 -0.96
N LYS A 240 4.43 -2.42 -2.29
CA LYS A 240 3.57 -1.65 -3.20
C LYS A 240 3.08 -2.61 -4.26
N LEU A 241 1.76 -2.73 -4.46
CA LEU A 241 1.19 -3.57 -5.50
C LEU A 241 0.93 -2.72 -6.72
N ALA A 242 1.56 -3.05 -7.85
CA ALA A 242 1.37 -2.38 -9.14
C ALA A 242 0.69 -3.33 -10.14
N PHE A 243 -0.02 -2.75 -11.10
CA PHE A 243 -0.79 -3.46 -12.12
C PHE A 243 -0.38 -3.01 -13.51
N THR A 244 -0.13 -3.93 -14.45
CA THR A 244 0.05 -3.55 -15.87
C THR A 244 -1.22 -2.89 -16.43
N LYS A 245 -2.39 -3.37 -16.01
CA LYS A 245 -3.67 -2.72 -16.30
C LYS A 245 -4.71 -2.98 -15.21
N VAL A 246 -5.55 -1.98 -15.00
CA VAL A 246 -6.80 -2.05 -14.22
C VAL A 246 -7.91 -1.49 -15.09
N SER A 247 -9.11 -2.06 -14.97
CA SER A 247 -10.33 -1.48 -15.53
C SER A 247 -11.55 -1.93 -14.73
N THR A 248 -12.47 -1.01 -14.49
CA THR A 248 -13.76 -1.27 -13.83
C THR A 248 -14.91 -1.18 -14.82
N THR A 249 -16.02 -1.86 -14.50
CA THR A 249 -17.33 -1.64 -15.16
C THR A 249 -18.44 -1.62 -14.11
N PRO A 250 -19.57 -0.91 -14.34
CA PRO A 250 -20.71 -0.98 -13.44
C PRO A 250 -21.19 -2.43 -13.25
N GLY A 251 -21.44 -2.80 -12.00
CA GLY A 251 -21.90 -4.14 -11.63
C GLY A 251 -22.91 -4.08 -10.47
N LYS A 252 -23.49 -5.23 -10.13
CA LYS A 252 -24.40 -5.37 -9.00
C LYS A 252 -24.12 -6.67 -8.26
N GLY A 253 -23.38 -6.56 -7.17
CA GLY A 253 -23.17 -7.64 -6.21
C GLY A 253 -24.31 -7.77 -5.19
N PRO A 254 -24.19 -8.74 -4.26
CA PRO A 254 -24.99 -8.76 -3.04
C PRO A 254 -24.77 -7.51 -2.19
N ALA A 255 -25.69 -7.24 -1.26
CA ALA A 255 -25.61 -6.08 -0.38
C ALA A 255 -24.65 -6.35 0.79
N ARG A 256 -23.54 -5.63 0.87
CA ARG A 256 -22.65 -5.62 2.06
C ARG A 256 -23.28 -4.97 3.31
N ASP A 257 -24.54 -4.56 3.23
CA ASP A 257 -25.31 -4.14 4.40
C ASP A 257 -25.33 -5.27 5.44
N CYS A 258 -25.12 -4.90 6.70
CA CYS A 258 -25.17 -5.81 7.84
C CYS A 258 -26.62 -6.22 8.10
N THR A 259 -27.03 -7.38 7.61
CA THR A 259 -28.43 -7.84 7.65
C THR A 259 -28.83 -8.32 9.04
N ALA A 260 -27.87 -8.81 9.83
CA ALA A 260 -28.07 -9.24 11.21
C ALA A 260 -27.51 -8.22 12.21
N PHE A 261 -27.63 -6.92 11.90
CA PHE A 261 -27.06 -5.82 12.69
C PHE A 261 -27.44 -5.84 14.18
N ASP A 262 -28.69 -6.17 14.51
CA ASP A 262 -29.15 -6.21 15.90
C ASP A 262 -28.43 -7.32 16.69
N LEU A 263 -28.03 -8.42 16.04
CA LEU A 263 -27.19 -9.48 16.60
C LEU A 263 -25.69 -9.11 16.58
N PHE A 264 -25.23 -8.32 15.62
CA PHE A 264 -23.89 -7.73 15.68
C PHE A 264 -23.76 -6.86 16.94
N GLN A 265 -24.72 -5.95 17.17
CA GLN A 265 -24.72 -5.08 18.36
C GLN A 265 -24.93 -5.84 19.67
N SER A 266 -25.90 -6.76 19.75
CA SER A 266 -26.25 -7.44 21.01
C SER A 266 -25.38 -8.66 21.36
N SER A 267 -24.63 -9.21 20.39
CA SER A 267 -23.89 -10.47 20.58
C SER A 267 -22.44 -10.41 20.10
N ALA A 268 -22.17 -9.93 18.88
CA ALA A 268 -20.80 -9.88 18.36
C ALA A 268 -19.94 -8.80 19.03
N ILE A 269 -20.48 -7.59 19.25
CA ILE A 269 -19.75 -6.50 19.92
C ILE A 269 -19.34 -6.89 21.36
N PRO A 270 -20.23 -7.37 22.24
CA PRO A 270 -19.84 -7.84 23.57
C PRO A 270 -18.77 -8.93 23.55
N ALA A 271 -18.84 -9.87 22.61
CA ALA A 271 -17.82 -10.89 22.42
C ALA A 271 -16.46 -10.31 21.98
N MET A 272 -16.46 -9.38 21.02
CA MET A 272 -15.23 -8.69 20.58
C MET A 272 -14.64 -7.76 21.65
N LYS A 273 -15.45 -7.26 22.59
CA LYS A 273 -15.02 -6.49 23.77
C LYS A 273 -14.62 -7.36 24.98
N THR A 274 -14.69 -8.68 24.86
CA THR A 274 -14.20 -9.61 25.90
C THR A 274 -12.70 -9.86 25.74
N PHE A 275 -11.96 -9.83 26.86
CA PHE A 275 -10.53 -10.10 26.90
C PHE A 275 -10.23 -11.61 26.82
N LEU A 276 -9.15 -11.96 26.11
CA LEU A 276 -8.58 -13.31 26.02
C LEU A 276 -7.09 -13.25 26.38
N ASP A 277 -6.57 -14.36 26.91
CA ASP A 277 -5.12 -14.61 27.02
C ASP A 277 -4.42 -14.35 25.67
N THR A 278 -3.30 -13.66 25.71
CA THR A 278 -2.35 -13.62 24.59
C THR A 278 -1.51 -14.90 24.53
N VAL A 279 -0.81 -15.13 23.41
CA VAL A 279 0.38 -15.99 23.44
C VAL A 279 1.55 -15.21 24.05
N PRO A 280 2.49 -15.85 24.78
CA PRO A 280 3.70 -15.18 25.24
C PRO A 280 4.51 -14.66 24.05
N ASP A 281 4.78 -13.37 24.04
CA ASP A 281 5.50 -12.67 22.98
C ASP A 281 6.27 -11.49 23.63
N PRO A 282 7.59 -11.33 23.39
CA PRO A 282 8.39 -10.28 24.02
C PRO A 282 7.89 -8.85 23.81
N GLN A 283 7.06 -8.59 22.81
CA GLN A 283 6.47 -7.28 22.54
C GLN A 283 5.16 -7.04 23.33
N PHE A 284 4.43 -8.11 23.68
CA PHE A 284 3.23 -8.06 24.52
C PHE A 284 3.56 -8.17 26.02
N ASP A 285 4.58 -8.97 26.37
CA ASP A 285 5.00 -9.24 27.75
C ASP A 285 5.71 -8.05 28.42
N ALA A 286 6.20 -7.07 27.65
CA ALA A 286 7.04 -5.96 28.09
C ALA A 286 6.40 -4.98 29.10
N GLY A 287 5.12 -5.12 29.41
CA GLY A 287 4.36 -4.24 30.30
C GLY A 287 3.70 -4.90 31.52
N VAL A 288 3.82 -6.22 31.73
CA VAL A 288 3.11 -6.94 32.81
C VAL A 288 3.99 -7.09 34.06
N PRO A 289 3.72 -6.40 35.20
CA PRO A 289 4.68 -6.32 36.30
C PRO A 289 5.00 -7.63 37.03
N ASP A 290 4.05 -8.57 37.07
CA ASP A 290 4.09 -9.76 37.94
C ASP A 290 4.07 -11.09 37.17
N GLY A 291 4.43 -11.10 35.88
CA GLY A 291 4.59 -12.34 35.08
C GLY A 291 3.30 -13.12 34.79
N GLY A 292 2.13 -12.48 34.91
CA GLY A 292 0.88 -13.00 34.36
C GLY A 292 0.86 -12.95 32.83
N THR A 293 0.03 -13.77 32.19
CA THR A 293 -0.20 -13.68 30.74
C THR A 293 -0.83 -12.32 30.41
N PRO A 294 -0.33 -11.56 29.42
CA PRO A 294 -1.04 -10.38 28.92
C PRO A 294 -2.42 -10.81 28.38
N THR A 295 -3.41 -9.92 28.46
CA THR A 295 -4.74 -10.17 27.87
C THR A 295 -5.14 -9.04 26.95
N ALA A 296 -5.83 -9.38 25.86
CA ALA A 296 -6.32 -8.41 24.89
C ALA A 296 -7.73 -8.77 24.43
N ALA A 297 -8.54 -7.76 24.14
CA ALA A 297 -9.83 -7.92 23.47
C ALA A 297 -9.63 -7.80 21.95
N CYS A 298 -10.56 -8.32 21.15
CA CYS A 298 -10.50 -8.12 19.69
C CYS A 298 -10.50 -6.61 19.37
N VAL A 299 -11.29 -5.81 20.09
CA VAL A 299 -11.34 -4.35 19.90
C VAL A 299 -10.06 -3.61 20.32
N SER A 300 -9.22 -4.12 21.23
CA SER A 300 -8.03 -3.37 21.64
C SER A 300 -6.94 -3.36 20.56
N CYS A 301 -6.88 -4.40 19.72
CA CYS A 301 -5.97 -4.45 18.57
C CYS A 301 -6.64 -3.93 17.28
N HIS A 302 -7.89 -4.32 17.01
CA HIS A 302 -8.59 -3.98 15.78
C HIS A 302 -9.34 -2.64 15.82
N GLY A 303 -9.58 -2.09 17.01
CA GLY A 303 -10.25 -0.80 17.21
C GLY A 303 -9.37 0.42 16.94
N GLY A 304 -8.08 0.24 16.62
CA GLY A 304 -7.12 1.30 16.39
C GLY A 304 -6.83 2.11 17.66
N GLY A 305 -5.75 1.75 18.36
CA GLY A 305 -5.17 2.63 19.38
C GLY A 305 -4.73 3.98 18.81
N GLU A 306 -4.34 4.88 19.72
CA GLU A 306 -3.71 6.20 19.48
C GLU A 306 -4.62 7.40 19.13
N ASP A 307 -5.91 7.22 18.82
CA ASP A 307 -6.86 8.35 18.66
C ASP A 307 -7.53 8.81 19.98
N GLN A 308 -7.18 8.23 21.14
CA GLN A 308 -7.63 8.71 22.46
C GLN A 308 -6.51 9.50 23.17
N ALA A 309 -6.84 10.71 23.63
CA ALA A 309 -5.89 11.65 24.26
C ALA A 309 -5.33 11.18 25.61
N ASP A 310 -5.86 10.09 26.17
CA ASP A 310 -5.57 9.59 27.52
C ASP A 310 -4.49 8.48 27.51
N ALA A 311 -3.79 8.28 26.39
CA ALA A 311 -2.84 7.18 26.13
C ALA A 311 -1.53 7.20 26.97
N ALA A 312 -1.52 7.88 28.12
CA ALA A 312 -0.38 7.98 29.04
C ALA A 312 -0.30 6.83 30.07
N ALA A 313 -1.06 5.74 29.88
CA ALA A 313 -0.97 4.53 30.70
C ALA A 313 0.23 3.66 30.25
N PRO A 314 1.18 3.31 31.14
CA PRO A 314 2.25 2.37 30.80
C PRO A 314 1.67 1.02 30.38
N GLY A 315 2.08 0.51 29.20
CA GLY A 315 1.56 -0.74 28.63
C GLY A 315 0.54 -0.56 27.50
N SER A 316 0.34 0.66 26.97
CA SER A 316 -0.31 0.85 25.66
C SER A 316 0.53 0.22 24.55
N LEU A 317 0.05 -0.90 24.01
CA LEU A 317 0.72 -1.62 22.91
C LEU A 317 0.43 -0.93 21.56
N GLU A 318 1.49 -0.65 20.79
CA GLU A 318 1.48 0.02 19.46
C GLU A 318 0.85 -0.84 18.33
N PHE A 319 0.02 -1.84 18.68
CA PHE A 319 -0.49 -2.87 17.78
C PHE A 319 -1.83 -2.53 17.13
N VAL A 320 -1.79 -1.60 16.19
CA VAL A 320 -2.91 -1.25 15.31
C VAL A 320 -3.13 -2.34 14.24
N ALA A 321 -3.92 -3.36 14.58
CA ALA A 321 -4.30 -4.48 13.70
C ALA A 321 -5.48 -4.15 12.76
N THR A 322 -5.68 -2.87 12.42
CA THR A 322 -6.80 -2.41 11.57
C THR A 322 -6.72 -2.89 10.13
N GLN A 323 -5.51 -3.24 9.65
CA GLN A 323 -5.31 -3.89 8.36
C GLN A 323 -5.85 -5.34 8.34
N ALA A 324 -5.81 -6.05 9.48
CA ALA A 324 -6.39 -7.38 9.61
C ALA A 324 -7.92 -7.33 9.77
N LEU A 325 -8.44 -6.35 10.52
CA LEU A 325 -9.86 -6.05 10.65
C LEU A 325 -9.99 -4.64 11.24
N ASP A 326 -10.71 -3.74 10.57
CA ASP A 326 -10.90 -2.36 11.04
C ASP A 326 -12.19 -2.24 11.87
N LEU A 327 -12.02 -2.07 13.18
CA LEU A 327 -13.09 -1.78 14.13
C LEU A 327 -12.99 -0.35 14.69
N ARG A 328 -12.19 0.57 14.12
CA ARG A 328 -12.11 1.98 14.59
C ARG A 328 -13.45 2.69 14.63
N ARG A 329 -14.38 2.28 13.76
CA ARG A 329 -15.72 2.84 13.69
C ARG A 329 -16.74 2.11 14.58
N LEU A 330 -16.34 1.16 15.43
CA LEU A 330 -17.28 0.30 16.16
C LEU A 330 -18.25 1.08 17.07
N ASP A 331 -17.78 2.14 17.70
CA ASP A 331 -18.57 2.98 18.61
C ASP A 331 -19.10 4.26 17.93
N SER A 332 -18.56 4.67 16.77
CA SER A 332 -18.94 5.90 16.05
C SER A 332 -19.84 5.67 14.81
N ASP A 333 -19.73 4.50 14.17
CA ASP A 333 -20.60 3.99 13.11
C ASP A 333 -20.57 2.45 13.12
N PRO A 334 -21.32 1.83 14.06
CA PRO A 334 -21.32 0.37 14.21
C PRO A 334 -21.80 -0.35 12.94
N ARG A 335 -22.55 0.32 12.05
CA ARG A 335 -23.02 -0.26 10.78
C ARG A 335 -21.88 -0.40 9.78
N ALA A 336 -21.02 0.62 9.66
CA ALA A 336 -19.80 0.50 8.87
C ALA A 336 -18.84 -0.54 9.44
N ALA A 337 -18.67 -0.58 10.77
CA ALA A 337 -17.85 -1.61 11.41
C ALA A 337 -18.40 -3.03 11.18
N CYS A 338 -19.72 -3.22 11.22
CA CYS A 338 -20.32 -4.51 10.85
C CYS A 338 -20.13 -4.84 9.37
N ALA A 339 -20.32 -3.88 8.45
CA ALA A 339 -20.13 -4.11 7.02
C ALA A 339 -18.66 -4.49 6.67
N GLN A 340 -17.70 -3.93 7.41
CA GLN A 340 -16.29 -4.34 7.35
C GLN A 340 -16.09 -5.74 7.95
N ALA A 341 -16.63 -6.03 9.14
CA ALA A 341 -16.51 -7.34 9.77
C ALA A 341 -17.18 -8.45 8.94
N LYS A 342 -18.34 -8.19 8.32
CA LYS A 342 -19.08 -9.09 7.40
C LYS A 342 -18.19 -9.63 6.30
N GLN A 343 -17.16 -8.87 5.89
CA GLN A 343 -16.19 -9.34 4.90
C GLN A 343 -15.52 -10.65 5.34
N TRP A 344 -15.30 -10.91 6.64
CA TRP A 344 -14.61 -12.10 7.12
C TRP A 344 -15.50 -13.33 7.36
N ILE A 345 -16.75 -13.27 6.89
CA ILE A 345 -17.67 -14.41 6.87
C ILE A 345 -17.46 -15.23 5.59
N ASP A 346 -17.25 -16.53 5.75
CA ASP A 346 -17.36 -17.49 4.64
C ASP A 346 -18.85 -17.88 4.50
N PHE A 347 -19.53 -17.35 3.48
CA PHE A 347 -20.94 -17.63 3.26
C PHE A 347 -21.22 -19.00 2.60
N ALA A 348 -20.19 -19.74 2.20
CA ALA A 348 -20.33 -21.12 1.74
C ALA A 348 -20.18 -22.13 2.90
N ASP A 349 -19.30 -21.84 3.87
CA ASP A 349 -19.19 -22.59 5.12
C ASP A 349 -18.91 -21.66 6.31
N LYS A 350 -19.98 -21.26 7.01
CA LYS A 350 -19.93 -20.23 8.05
C LYS A 350 -19.00 -20.57 9.22
N GLU A 351 -18.79 -21.84 9.58
CA GLU A 351 -17.88 -22.20 10.67
C GLU A 351 -16.40 -22.07 10.26
N LYS A 352 -16.09 -21.92 8.97
CA LYS A 352 -14.74 -21.58 8.46
C LYS A 352 -14.44 -20.07 8.44
N SER A 353 -15.41 -19.22 8.79
CA SER A 353 -15.23 -17.76 8.86
C SER A 353 -14.05 -17.39 9.78
N LEU A 354 -13.15 -16.51 9.32
CA LEU A 354 -11.96 -16.13 10.10
C LEU A 354 -12.32 -15.48 11.45
N LEU A 355 -13.49 -14.83 11.55
CA LEU A 355 -14.06 -14.31 12.79
C LEU A 355 -14.32 -15.39 13.86
N LEU A 356 -14.55 -16.63 13.45
CA LEU A 356 -14.80 -17.77 14.34
C LEU A 356 -13.55 -18.62 14.55
N THR A 357 -12.69 -18.73 13.54
CA THR A 357 -11.49 -19.58 13.61
C THR A 357 -10.26 -18.86 14.19
N ASN A 358 -10.14 -17.52 14.07
CA ASN A 358 -9.04 -16.76 14.68
C ASN A 358 -9.05 -16.84 16.22
N PRO A 359 -10.17 -16.61 16.95
CA PRO A 359 -10.19 -16.78 18.40
C PRO A 359 -9.90 -18.22 18.85
N GLN A 360 -10.09 -19.21 17.97
CA GLN A 360 -9.75 -20.62 18.25
C GLN A 360 -8.28 -20.96 17.97
N GLY A 361 -7.46 -20.02 17.48
CA GLY A 361 -6.08 -20.28 17.04
C GLY A 361 -5.99 -21.11 15.76
N LYS A 362 -7.03 -21.09 14.90
CA LYS A 362 -7.16 -21.97 13.71
C LYS A 362 -7.27 -21.24 12.37
N GLY A 363 -7.67 -19.96 12.37
CA GLY A 363 -7.81 -19.17 11.14
C GLY A 363 -6.52 -18.45 10.73
N ASN A 364 -5.74 -18.08 11.73
CA ASN A 364 -4.42 -17.48 11.61
C ASN A 364 -3.60 -17.97 12.81
N GLU A 365 -2.64 -18.86 12.58
CA GLU A 365 -1.76 -19.39 13.64
C GLU A 365 -0.78 -18.32 14.18
N LEU A 366 -0.64 -17.20 13.47
CA LEU A 366 0.13 -16.02 13.86
C LEU A 366 -0.74 -14.94 14.53
N HIS A 367 -1.95 -15.27 15.00
CA HIS A 367 -2.78 -14.34 15.76
C HIS A 367 -2.25 -14.27 17.21
N PRO A 368 -2.02 -13.07 17.80
CA PRO A 368 -1.43 -12.94 19.14
C PRO A 368 -2.36 -13.37 20.31
N LEU A 369 -3.45 -14.09 20.04
CA LEU A 369 -4.38 -14.58 21.05
C LEU A 369 -4.29 -16.10 21.17
N LYS A 370 -4.25 -16.59 22.41
CA LYS A 370 -4.25 -18.01 22.74
C LYS A 370 -5.62 -18.61 22.40
N GLY A 371 -5.61 -19.68 21.60
CA GLY A 371 -6.82 -20.29 21.07
C GLY A 371 -7.79 -20.79 22.15
N VAL A 372 -9.03 -20.31 22.13
CA VAL A 372 -10.13 -20.77 23.00
C VAL A 372 -10.97 -21.89 22.33
N PRO A 373 -11.66 -22.76 23.10
CA PRO A 373 -12.56 -23.77 22.53
C PRO A 373 -13.73 -23.14 21.75
N SER A 374 -14.29 -23.90 20.82
CA SER A 374 -15.41 -23.46 19.95
C SER A 374 -16.71 -23.11 20.69
N SER A 375 -16.81 -23.47 21.97
CA SER A 375 -17.90 -23.17 22.91
C SER A 375 -17.62 -21.98 23.84
N HIS A 376 -16.48 -21.31 23.68
CA HIS A 376 -16.14 -20.14 24.50
C HIS A 376 -17.10 -18.98 24.22
N PRO A 377 -17.52 -18.17 25.21
CA PRO A 377 -18.51 -17.10 25.02
C PRO A 377 -18.17 -16.11 23.89
N VAL A 378 -16.88 -15.88 23.62
CA VAL A 378 -16.42 -15.06 22.48
C VAL A 378 -16.81 -15.70 21.14
N VAL A 379 -16.52 -16.99 20.95
CA VAL A 379 -16.84 -17.71 19.72
C VAL A 379 -18.35 -17.84 19.55
N GLU A 380 -19.09 -18.16 20.62
CA GLU A 380 -20.56 -18.23 20.58
C GLU A 380 -21.22 -16.88 20.29
N GLY A 381 -20.72 -15.80 20.90
CA GLY A 381 -21.25 -14.45 20.71
C GLY A 381 -21.08 -13.95 19.28
N ILE A 382 -19.94 -14.24 18.66
CA ILE A 382 -19.70 -13.94 17.24
C ILE A 382 -20.50 -14.91 16.34
N ARG A 383 -20.54 -16.22 16.65
CA ARG A 383 -21.27 -17.24 15.86
C ARG A 383 -22.75 -16.89 15.73
N LYS A 384 -23.42 -16.43 16.80
CA LYS A 384 -24.83 -16.01 16.75
C LYS A 384 -25.12 -14.97 15.67
N TRP A 385 -24.25 -13.98 15.50
CA TRP A 385 -24.35 -13.00 14.43
C TRP A 385 -24.00 -13.63 13.08
N VAL A 386 -22.85 -14.30 12.95
CA VAL A 386 -22.37 -14.91 11.70
C VAL A 386 -23.40 -15.90 11.13
N ALA A 387 -24.05 -16.70 11.97
CA ALA A 387 -25.10 -17.64 11.60
C ALA A 387 -26.33 -16.95 10.99
N ALA A 388 -26.73 -15.79 11.51
CA ALA A 388 -27.89 -15.02 11.06
C ALA A 388 -27.61 -14.06 9.88
N GLU A 389 -26.37 -13.59 9.72
CA GLU A 389 -25.96 -12.68 8.65
C GLU A 389 -26.16 -13.32 7.25
N GLN A 390 -26.65 -12.54 6.29
CA GLN A 390 -26.93 -13.02 4.93
C GLN A 390 -25.85 -12.51 3.97
N ASN A 391 -25.66 -13.17 2.82
CA ASN A 391 -24.65 -12.80 1.82
C ASN A 391 -25.08 -11.54 1.04
#